data_AF-X0XQK9-F1
#
_entry.id   AF-X0XQK9-F1
#
_cell.length_a   1.000
_cell.length_b   1.000
_cell.length_c   1.000
_cell.angle_alpha   90.00
_cell.angle_beta   90.00
_cell.angle_gamma   90.00
#
_symmetry.space_group_name_H-M   'P 1'
#
loop_
_entity.id
_entity.type
_entity.pdbx_description
1 polymer ?
#
loop_
_entity_poly.entity_id
_entity_poly.type
_entity_poly.pdbx_seq_one_letter_code
_entity_poly.pdbx_strand_id
1 'polypeptide(L)'
;MKFRAKTNSKNKFETNWDVIETYLSRFKPNTLLEVEIKKLEKKNSDPMRAYYYSQILPPLLEATGYERYEGEIVHNTLKGLFFENHKNKEWRTHKDERGLWRNVPHVFAKKSDIPISVKQQFIAFVERAGVKYGAEYDPK
;
A
#
# COMPACT_ATOMS: atom_id res chain seq x y z
N MET A 1 2.57 15.89 20.85
CA MET A 1 1.61 14.97 21.52
C MET A 1 0.64 14.43 20.46
N LYS A 2 0.10 13.21 20.59
CA LYS A 2 -0.86 12.64 19.62
C LYS A 2 -2.24 12.54 20.28
N PHE A 3 -3.19 13.35 19.85
CA PHE A 3 -4.60 13.22 20.25
C PHE A 3 -5.28 12.18 19.37
N ARG A 4 -6.13 11.35 19.95
CA ARG A 4 -6.92 10.36 19.21
C ARG A 4 -8.37 10.80 19.18
N ALA A 5 -8.94 10.84 17.98
CA ALA A 5 -10.36 11.07 17.78
C ALA A 5 -10.99 9.84 17.12
N LYS A 6 -12.26 9.59 17.42
CA LYS A 6 -13.08 8.54 16.82
C LYS A 6 -14.39 9.15 16.32
N THR A 7 -14.98 8.55 15.29
CA THR A 7 -16.36 8.88 14.89
C THR A 7 -17.34 8.05 15.71
N ASN A 8 -18.42 8.66 16.20
CA ASN A 8 -19.49 7.94 16.89
C ASN A 8 -20.57 7.43 15.91
N SER A 9 -21.60 6.77 16.43
CA SER A 9 -22.71 6.21 15.64
C SER A 9 -23.54 7.25 14.87
N LYS A 10 -23.34 8.55 15.13
CA LYS A 10 -23.96 9.68 14.42
C LYS A 10 -22.98 10.38 13.47
N ASN A 11 -21.84 9.76 13.15
CA ASN A 11 -20.76 10.33 12.34
C ASN A 11 -20.20 11.65 12.88
N LYS A 12 -20.31 11.90 14.19
CA LYS A 12 -19.71 13.08 14.83
C LYS A 12 -18.34 12.73 15.41
N PHE A 13 -17.46 13.72 15.44
CA PHE A 13 -16.15 13.61 16.08
C PHE A 13 -16.31 13.51 17.60
N GLU A 14 -15.74 12.46 18.18
CA GLU A 14 -15.48 12.32 19.60
C GLU A 14 -13.97 12.38 19.82
N THR A 15 -13.54 13.34 20.65
CA THR A 15 -12.15 13.51 21.07
C THR A 15 -12.10 13.74 22.57
N ASN A 16 -10.93 13.51 23.17
CA ASN A 16 -10.72 13.80 24.57
C ASN A 16 -10.38 15.29 24.74
N TRP A 17 -11.42 16.12 24.92
CA TRP A 17 -11.29 17.56 25.07
C TRP A 17 -10.48 17.94 26.31
N ASP A 18 -10.66 17.25 27.43
CA ASP A 18 -9.93 17.53 28.69
C ASP A 18 -8.41 17.43 28.51
N VAL A 19 -7.95 16.41 27.79
CA VAL A 19 -6.52 16.21 27.49
C VAL A 19 -6.00 17.25 26.50
N ILE A 20 -6.82 17.65 25.53
CA ILE A 20 -6.49 18.73 24.59
C ILE A 20 -6.35 20.05 25.34
N GLU A 21 -7.34 20.42 26.14
CA GLU A 21 -7.35 21.66 26.93
C GLU A 21 -6.18 21.74 27.89
N THR A 22 -5.86 20.63 28.59
CA THR A 22 -4.69 20.54 29.47
C THR A 22 -3.37 20.77 28.73
N TYR A 23 -3.28 20.35 27.47
CA TYR A 23 -2.09 20.59 26.65
C TYR A 23 -2.06 22.01 26.09
N LEU A 24 -3.22 22.52 25.66
CA LEU A 24 -3.37 23.85 25.07
C LEU A 24 -3.17 24.98 26.09
N SER A 25 -3.50 24.75 27.36
CA SER A 25 -3.32 25.72 28.45
C SER A 25 -1.86 26.15 28.66
N ARG A 26 -0.90 25.41 28.10
CA ARG A 26 0.54 25.72 28.16
C ARG A 26 0.97 26.78 27.14
N PHE A 27 0.16 27.04 26.12
CA PHE A 27 0.47 28.04 25.11
C PHE A 27 -0.07 29.42 25.52
N LYS A 28 0.56 30.48 25.01
CA LYS A 28 0.03 31.84 25.21
C LYS A 28 -1.34 31.97 24.54
N PRO A 29 -2.25 32.81 25.08
CA PRO A 29 -3.49 33.15 24.40
C PRO A 29 -3.21 33.59 22.96
N ASN A 30 -4.10 33.22 22.02
CA ASN A 30 -4.01 33.52 20.59
C ASN A 30 -2.84 32.87 19.83
N THR A 31 -2.23 31.80 20.36
CA THR A 31 -1.27 31.00 19.59
C THR A 31 -1.99 30.30 18.43
N LEU A 32 -1.52 30.51 17.20
CA LEU A 32 -2.03 29.80 16.03
C LEU A 32 -1.60 28.34 16.06
N LEU A 33 -2.56 27.44 15.84
CA LEU A 33 -2.33 25.99 15.83
C LEU A 33 -2.67 25.44 14.45
N GLU A 34 -1.75 24.67 13.89
CA GLU A 34 -2.00 23.87 12.70
C GLU A 34 -2.54 22.50 13.11
N VAL A 35 -3.72 22.14 12.59
CA VAL A 35 -4.40 20.88 12.93
C VAL A 35 -4.48 20.00 11.69
N GLU A 36 -3.83 18.84 11.76
CA GLU A 36 -3.86 17.84 10.70
C GLU A 36 -4.70 16.62 11.11
N ILE A 37 -5.77 16.34 10.38
CA ILE A 37 -6.61 15.16 10.60
C ILE A 37 -6.10 14.01 9.72
N LYS A 38 -5.51 13.00 10.35
CA LYS A 38 -5.07 11.76 9.67
C LYS A 38 -6.04 10.62 9.93
N LYS A 39 -6.56 10.00 8.87
CA LYS A 39 -7.28 8.74 8.97
C LYS A 39 -6.31 7.64 9.38
N LEU A 40 -6.63 6.91 10.46
CA LEU A 40 -5.88 5.71 10.83
C LEU A 40 -6.20 4.59 9.83
N GLU A 41 -5.26 4.33 8.93
CA GLU A 41 -5.36 3.21 8.01
C GLU A 41 -4.64 1.99 8.59
N LYS A 42 -5.28 0.82 8.48
CA LYS A 42 -4.61 -0.45 8.79
C LYS A 42 -3.46 -0.62 7.78
N LYS A 43 -2.26 -0.86 8.30
CA LYS A 43 -1.04 -1.05 7.48
C LYS A 43 -0.56 -2.50 7.45
N ASN A 44 -0.90 -3.30 8.46
CA ASN A 44 -0.48 -4.70 8.50
C ASN A 44 -1.23 -5.50 7.42
N SER A 45 -0.46 -6.21 6.60
CA SER A 45 -0.94 -6.92 5.41
C SER A 45 -0.55 -8.39 5.39
N ASP A 46 -0.21 -9.00 6.53
CA ASP A 46 0.20 -10.41 6.60
C ASP A 46 -0.81 -11.36 5.90
N PRO A 47 -2.14 -11.23 6.10
CA PRO A 47 -3.10 -12.06 5.37
C PRO A 47 -3.09 -11.82 3.86
N MET A 48 -2.91 -10.58 3.43
CA MET A 48 -2.85 -10.22 2.00
C MET A 48 -1.57 -10.73 1.35
N ARG A 49 -0.45 -10.71 2.08
CA ARG A 49 0.83 -11.27 1.63
C ARG A 49 0.67 -12.77 1.37
N ALA A 50 0.12 -13.49 2.35
CA ALA A 50 -0.11 -14.93 2.24
C ALA A 50 -1.02 -15.25 1.04
N TYR A 51 -2.13 -14.52 0.90
CA TYR A 51 -3.03 -14.64 -0.24
C TYR A 51 -2.32 -14.39 -1.58
N TYR A 52 -1.56 -13.30 -1.69
CA TYR A 52 -0.85 -12.94 -2.92
C TYR A 52 0.12 -14.03 -3.38
N TYR A 53 1.01 -14.49 -2.50
CA TYR A 53 2.04 -15.46 -2.87
C TYR A 53 1.51 -16.88 -3.07
N SER A 54 0.34 -17.22 -2.50
CA SER A 54 -0.24 -18.57 -2.64
C SER A 54 -1.29 -18.67 -3.74
N GLN A 55 -2.06 -17.62 -4.01
CA GLN A 55 -3.21 -17.68 -4.92
C GLN A 55 -3.06 -16.81 -6.17
N ILE A 56 -2.31 -15.70 -6.11
CA ILE A 56 -2.29 -14.71 -7.19
C ILE A 56 -1.04 -14.83 -8.05
N LEU A 57 0.13 -14.90 -7.42
CA LEU A 57 1.39 -14.98 -8.14
C LEU A 57 1.57 -16.31 -8.89
N PRO A 58 1.28 -17.50 -8.30
CA PRO A 58 1.54 -18.77 -8.99
C PRO A 58 0.81 -18.94 -10.33
N PRO A 59 -0.51 -18.64 -10.45
CA PRO A 59 -1.20 -18.74 -11.74
C PRO A 59 -0.63 -17.79 -12.80
N LEU A 60 -0.16 -16.60 -12.40
CA LEU A 60 0.49 -15.68 -13.33
C LEU A 60 1.81 -16.27 -13.85
N LEU A 61 2.64 -16.83 -12.97
CA LEU A 61 3.91 -17.44 -13.38
C LEU A 61 3.67 -18.57 -14.38
N GLU A 62 2.70 -19.44 -14.09
CA GLU A 62 2.29 -20.54 -14.97
C GLU A 62 1.81 -20.02 -16.34
N ALA A 63 0.90 -19.05 -16.36
CA ALA A 63 0.37 -18.46 -17.59
C ALA A 63 1.41 -17.73 -18.45
N THR A 64 2.53 -17.32 -17.85
CA THR A 64 3.60 -16.58 -18.55
C THR A 64 4.85 -17.42 -18.78
N GLY A 65 4.83 -18.70 -18.38
CA GLY A 65 5.95 -19.64 -18.55
C GLY A 65 7.15 -19.36 -17.64
N TYR A 66 6.99 -18.57 -16.57
CA TYR A 66 8.05 -18.38 -15.58
C TYR A 66 8.09 -19.55 -14.59
N GLU A 67 9.31 -19.87 -14.16
CA GLU A 67 9.51 -20.88 -13.13
C GLU A 67 9.11 -20.35 -11.74
N ARG A 68 8.69 -21.25 -10.85
CA ARG A 68 8.21 -20.85 -9.50
C ARG A 68 9.28 -20.12 -8.68
N TYR A 69 10.56 -20.44 -8.86
CA TYR A 69 11.66 -19.77 -8.17
C TYR A 69 11.90 -18.33 -8.66
N GLU A 70 11.39 -17.98 -9.84
CA GLU A 70 11.49 -16.62 -10.40
C GLU A 70 10.44 -15.67 -9.82
N GLY A 71 9.55 -16.16 -8.95
CA GLY A 71 8.44 -15.39 -8.38
C GLY A 71 8.86 -14.07 -7.73
N GLU A 72 10.00 -14.02 -7.04
CA GLU A 72 10.51 -12.76 -6.45
C GLU A 72 10.94 -11.74 -7.51
N ILE A 73 11.55 -12.20 -8.61
CA ILE A 73 11.96 -11.34 -9.73
C ILE A 73 10.72 -10.78 -10.42
N VAL A 74 9.74 -11.65 -10.72
CA VAL A 74 8.47 -11.25 -11.33
C VAL A 74 7.71 -10.29 -10.39
N HIS A 75 7.66 -10.57 -9.09
CA HIS A 75 7.06 -9.67 -8.11
C HIS A 75 7.73 -8.29 -8.10
N ASN A 76 9.06 -8.23 -8.18
CA ASN A 76 9.79 -6.95 -8.27
C ASN A 76 9.45 -6.17 -9.55
N THR A 77 9.36 -6.87 -10.68
CA THR A 77 8.96 -6.26 -11.96
C THR A 77 7.54 -5.72 -11.91
N LEU A 78 6.59 -6.49 -11.37
CA LEU A 78 5.19 -6.07 -11.22
C LEU A 78 5.05 -4.82 -10.33
N LYS A 79 5.83 -4.74 -9.26
CA LYS A 79 5.89 -3.52 -8.43
C LYS A 79 6.41 -2.34 -9.24
N GLY A 80 7.50 -2.53 -9.98
CA GLY A 80 8.05 -1.52 -10.88
C GLY A 80 6.99 -0.94 -11.80
N LEU A 81 6.25 -1.81 -12.50
CA LEU A 81 5.19 -1.42 -13.44
C LEU A 81 4.01 -0.71 -12.75
N PHE A 82 3.54 -1.24 -11.62
CA PHE A 82 2.38 -0.65 -10.93
C PHE A 82 2.69 0.73 -10.35
N PHE A 83 3.90 0.94 -9.83
CA PHE A 83 4.27 2.16 -9.12
C PHE A 83 4.93 3.23 -10.00
N GLU A 84 5.26 2.94 -11.26
CA GLU A 84 6.03 3.84 -12.13
C GLU A 84 5.39 5.22 -12.29
N ASN A 85 4.06 5.23 -12.41
CA ASN A 85 3.26 6.44 -12.60
C ASN A 85 2.37 6.75 -11.38
N HIS A 86 2.72 6.24 -10.20
CA HIS A 86 1.90 6.44 -9.01
C HIS A 86 1.82 7.93 -8.62
N LYS A 87 0.65 8.37 -8.15
CA LYS A 87 0.40 9.77 -7.75
C LYS A 87 1.24 10.17 -6.53
N ASN A 88 1.44 9.24 -5.61
CA ASN A 88 2.34 9.43 -4.47
C ASN A 88 3.80 9.31 -4.93
N LYS A 89 4.57 10.40 -4.80
CA LYS A 89 5.99 10.47 -5.17
C LYS A 89 6.89 9.55 -4.34
N GLU A 90 6.52 9.28 -3.09
CA GLU A 90 7.34 8.44 -2.19
C GLU A 90 7.39 6.98 -2.64
N TRP A 91 6.31 6.49 -3.24
CA TRP A 91 6.23 5.12 -3.75
C TRP A 91 6.53 5.02 -5.23
N ARG A 92 6.75 6.15 -5.90
CA ARG A 92 6.95 6.18 -7.34
C ARG A 92 8.27 5.50 -7.70
N THR A 93 8.19 4.49 -8.55
CA THR A 93 9.34 3.80 -9.13
C THR A 93 9.74 4.46 -10.45
N HIS A 94 10.98 4.25 -10.87
CA HIS A 94 11.45 4.60 -12.20
C HIS A 94 12.56 3.65 -12.61
N LYS A 95 12.81 3.51 -13.91
CA LYS A 95 14.00 2.83 -14.42
C LYS A 95 15.16 3.81 -14.51
N ASP A 96 16.34 3.36 -14.12
CA ASP A 96 17.57 4.09 -14.44
C ASP A 96 18.01 3.84 -15.89
N GLU A 97 19.13 4.45 -16.28
CA GLU A 97 19.72 4.33 -17.62
C GLU A 97 20.10 2.87 -17.99
N ARG A 98 20.23 1.99 -17.00
CA ARG A 98 20.54 0.56 -17.18
C ARG A 98 19.28 -0.31 -17.21
N GLY A 99 18.09 0.30 -17.16
CA GLY A 99 16.81 -0.39 -17.15
C GLY A 99 16.43 -0.99 -15.79
N LEU A 100 17.19 -0.71 -14.72
CA LEU A 100 16.93 -1.26 -13.39
C LEU A 100 15.92 -0.40 -12.64
N TRP A 101 14.94 -1.05 -12.01
CA TRP A 101 13.94 -0.38 -11.18
C TRP A 101 14.56 0.21 -9.91
N ARG A 102 14.37 1.50 -9.69
CA ARG A 102 14.78 2.25 -8.49
C ARG A 102 13.55 2.63 -7.65
N ASN A 103 13.79 2.80 -6.34
CA ASN A 103 12.76 3.12 -5.34
C ASN A 103 11.61 2.09 -5.28
N VAL A 104 11.90 0.80 -5.46
CA VAL A 104 10.88 -0.26 -5.46
C VAL A 104 10.31 -0.44 -4.05
N PRO A 105 9.01 -0.17 -3.84
CA PRO A 105 8.46 -0.20 -2.50
C PRO A 105 8.29 -1.63 -1.97
N HIS A 106 8.41 -1.79 -0.65
CA HIS A 106 8.10 -3.05 0.01
C HIS A 106 6.59 -3.16 0.29
N VAL A 107 5.80 -3.55 -0.71
CA VAL A 107 4.33 -3.57 -0.67
C VAL A 107 3.77 -4.37 0.52
N PHE A 108 4.32 -5.55 0.79
CA PHE A 108 3.78 -6.45 1.83
C PHE A 108 4.66 -6.58 3.07
N ALA A 109 5.71 -5.77 3.22
CA ALA A 109 6.55 -5.83 4.41
C ALA A 109 5.80 -5.35 5.65
N LYS A 110 6.13 -5.92 6.82
CA LYS A 110 5.54 -5.55 8.11
C LYS A 110 5.68 -4.06 8.44
N LYS A 111 6.77 -3.42 7.96
CA LYS A 111 7.06 -1.99 8.13
C LYS A 111 6.57 -1.11 6.96
N SER A 112 5.85 -1.68 6.00
CA SER A 112 5.33 -0.94 4.85
C SER A 112 4.39 0.18 5.31
N ASP A 113 4.65 1.37 4.83
CA ASP A 113 3.85 2.58 5.02
C ASP A 113 2.66 2.65 4.05
N ILE A 114 2.65 1.79 3.03
CA ILE A 114 1.60 1.71 2.01
C ILE A 114 0.25 1.34 2.65
N PRO A 115 -0.84 2.06 2.33
CA PRO A 115 -2.20 1.72 2.75
C PRO A 115 -2.68 0.37 2.22
N ILE A 116 -3.51 -0.35 3.00
CA ILE A 116 -4.15 -1.59 2.53
C ILE A 116 -4.93 -1.40 1.22
N SER A 117 -5.61 -0.27 1.04
CA SER A 117 -6.35 0.03 -0.19
C SER A 117 -5.45 0.01 -1.43
N VAL A 118 -4.24 0.56 -1.34
CA VAL A 118 -3.26 0.55 -2.43
C VAL A 118 -2.69 -0.86 -2.63
N LYS A 119 -2.45 -1.60 -1.54
CA LYS A 119 -2.04 -3.02 -1.63
C LYS A 119 -3.11 -3.87 -2.33
N GLN A 120 -4.40 -3.60 -2.10
CA GLN A 120 -5.51 -4.28 -2.77
C GLN A 120 -5.55 -3.94 -4.27
N GLN A 121 -5.33 -2.67 -4.62
CA GLN A 121 -5.21 -2.25 -6.02
C GLN A 121 -4.04 -2.94 -6.74
N PHE A 122 -2.91 -3.09 -6.05
CA PHE A 122 -1.76 -3.84 -6.57
C PHE A 122 -2.12 -5.31 -6.82
N ILE A 123 -2.77 -5.98 -5.86
CA ILE A 123 -3.22 -7.38 -6.04
C ILE A 123 -4.15 -7.50 -7.24
N ALA A 124 -5.16 -6.63 -7.35
CA ALA A 124 -6.11 -6.63 -8.48
C ALA A 124 -5.43 -6.33 -9.83
N PHE A 125 -4.36 -5.53 -9.84
CA PHE A 125 -3.55 -5.31 -11.04
C PHE A 125 -2.85 -6.60 -11.48
N VAL A 126 -2.22 -7.33 -10.56
CA VAL A 126 -1.53 -8.59 -10.86
C VAL A 126 -2.53 -9.68 -11.28
N GLU A 127 -3.67 -9.77 -10.62
CA GLU A 127 -4.75 -10.71 -10.95
C GLU A 127 -5.28 -10.49 -12.37
N ARG A 128 -5.52 -9.24 -12.77
CA ARG A 128 -5.91 -8.91 -14.15
C ARG A 128 -4.84 -9.28 -15.17
N ALA A 129 -3.56 -9.11 -14.83
CA ALA A 129 -2.47 -9.55 -15.70
C ALA A 129 -2.49 -11.08 -15.86
N GLY A 130 -2.68 -11.83 -14.76
CA GLY A 130 -2.79 -13.29 -14.78
C GLY A 130 -3.94 -13.77 -15.66
N VAL A 131 -5.12 -13.17 -15.54
CA VAL A 131 -6.29 -13.50 -16.39
C VAL A 131 -6.00 -13.21 -17.88
N LYS A 132 -5.39 -12.07 -18.19
CA LYS A 132 -5.05 -11.71 -19.58
C LYS A 132 -4.11 -12.74 -20.21
N TYR A 133 -3.02 -13.06 -19.54
CA TYR A 133 -2.03 -14.01 -20.06
C TYR A 133 -2.51 -15.46 -20.01
N GLY A 134 -3.32 -15.83 -19.01
CA GLY A 134 -3.92 -17.17 -18.92
C GLY A 134 -5.01 -17.42 -19.96
N ALA A 135 -5.63 -16.39 -20.53
CA ALA A 135 -6.55 -16.51 -21.65
C ALA A 135 -5.83 -16.63 -23.02
N GLU A 136 -4.60 -16.12 -23.11
CA GLU A 136 -3.75 -16.22 -24.31
C GLU A 136 -2.92 -17.52 -24.32
N TYR A 137 -2.68 -18.13 -23.16
CA TYR A 137 -1.98 -19.41 -22.99
C TYR A 137 -2.98 -20.58 -22.97
N ASP A 138 -3.30 -21.13 -24.15
CA ASP A 138 -3.97 -22.43 -24.31
C ASP A 138 -2.89 -23.49 -24.60
N PRO A 139 -2.47 -24.29 -23.60
CA PRO A 139 -1.47 -25.32 -23.80
C PRO A 139 -2.13 -26.49 -24.52
N LYS A 140 -2.13 -26.44 -25.86
CA LYS A 140 -2.37 -27.61 -26.71
C LYS A 140 -1.15 -28.52 -26.73
#